data_AF-A0A3B0TJ48-F1
#
_entry.id   AF-A0A3B0TJ48-F1
#
_cell.length_a   1.000
_cell.length_b   1.000
_cell.length_c   1.000
_cell.angle_alpha   90.00
_cell.angle_beta   90.00
_cell.angle_gamma   90.00
#
_symmetry.space_group_name_H-M   'P 1'
#
loop_
_entity.id
_entity.type
_entity.pdbx_description
1 polymer ?
#
loop_
_entity_poly.entity_id
_entity_poly.type
_entity_poly.pdbx_seq_one_letter_code
_entity_poly.pdbx_strand_id
1 'polypeptide(L)'
;TWIRCMAAEGYNFRDRFASIAESFQPRINELLENYDPAAVAELRAEEIEIVTADIACVTPLADDLRELAAEHEKRLVEDAAGLFVKFAELEERYGSR
;
A
#
# COMPACT_ATOMS: atom_id res chain seq x y z
N THR A 1 -8.38 7.79 -3.54
CA THR A 1 -6.94 8.12 -3.44
C THR A 1 -6.61 8.39 -1.98
N TRP A 2 -5.39 8.08 -1.53
CA TRP A 2 -4.97 8.23 -0.13
C TRP A 2 -5.30 9.62 0.45
N ILE A 3 -4.97 10.70 -0.26
CA ILE A 3 -5.23 12.09 0.16
C ILE A 3 -6.71 12.33 0.49
N ARG A 4 -7.63 11.81 -0.34
CA ARG A 4 -9.08 11.97 -0.10
C ARG A 4 -9.56 11.15 1.10
N CYS A 5 -8.95 10.01 1.35
CA CYS A 5 -9.27 9.16 2.49
C CYS A 5 -8.79 9.84 3.78
N MET A 6 -7.53 10.29 3.85
CA MET A 6 -7.01 11.03 5.00
C MET A 6 -7.80 12.30 5.29
N ALA A 7 -8.22 13.04 4.26
CA ALA A 7 -9.06 14.22 4.43
C ALA A 7 -10.43 13.89 5.05
N ALA A 8 -10.99 12.70 4.78
CA ALA A 8 -12.23 12.24 5.40
C ALA A 8 -12.04 11.86 6.88
N GLU A 9 -10.84 11.39 7.24
CA GLU A 9 -10.41 11.16 8.63
C GLU A 9 -10.02 12.46 9.35
N GLY A 10 -10.10 13.62 8.67
CA GLY A 10 -9.81 14.94 9.24
C GLY A 10 -8.37 15.44 9.02
N TYR A 11 -7.54 14.68 8.31
CA TYR A 11 -6.14 15.00 8.08
C TYR A 11 -5.88 15.57 6.68
N ASN A 12 -5.47 16.83 6.63
CA ASN A 12 -5.20 17.54 5.37
C ASN A 12 -3.71 17.50 5.00
N PHE A 13 -3.24 16.32 4.57
CA PHE A 13 -1.87 16.14 4.10
C PHE A 13 -1.72 16.37 2.61
N ARG A 14 -0.61 17.00 2.22
CA ARG A 14 -0.29 17.20 0.80
C ARG A 14 0.29 15.93 0.19
N ASP A 15 1.13 15.25 0.94
CA ASP A 15 1.83 14.03 0.53
C ASP A 15 1.98 13.07 1.72
N ARG A 16 1.93 11.76 1.42
CA ARG A 16 2.03 10.72 2.44
C ARG A 16 3.42 10.68 3.09
N PHE A 17 4.48 10.83 2.31
CA PHE A 17 5.85 10.76 2.82
C PHE A 17 6.25 12.05 3.56
N ALA A 18 5.62 13.18 3.24
CA ALA A 18 5.80 14.44 3.95
C ALA A 18 4.89 14.59 5.19
N SER A 19 3.84 13.78 5.34
CA SER A 19 2.81 13.92 6.40
C SER A 19 3.37 13.97 7.83
N ILE A 20 4.44 13.23 8.11
CA ILE A 20 5.13 13.25 9.41
C ILE A 20 5.76 14.61 9.67
N ALA A 21 6.47 15.16 8.67
CA ALA A 21 7.09 16.47 8.79
C ALA A 21 6.04 17.60 8.82
N GLU A 22 4.93 17.44 8.08
CA GLU A 22 3.83 18.41 8.04
C GLU A 22 3.08 18.48 9.38
N SER A 23 2.89 17.34 10.07
CA SER A 23 2.10 17.28 11.31
C SER A 23 2.93 17.46 12.57
N PHE A 24 4.07 16.77 12.65
CA PHE A 24 4.76 16.59 13.92
C PHE A 24 5.99 17.48 14.08
N GLN A 25 6.64 17.90 12.98
CA GLN A 25 7.86 18.70 13.06
C GLN A 25 7.69 20.01 13.86
N PRO A 26 6.59 20.77 13.72
CA PRO A 26 6.38 21.98 14.52
C PRO A 26 6.32 21.68 16.03
N ARG A 27 5.55 20.64 16.42
CA ARG A 27 5.40 20.23 17.83
C ARG A 27 6.68 19.62 18.41
N ILE A 28 7.43 18.87 17.60
CA ILE A 28 8.75 18.35 17.98
C ILE A 28 9.72 19.50 18.27
N ASN A 29 9.71 20.55 17.44
CA ASN A 29 10.57 21.71 17.67
C ASN A 29 10.21 22.42 18.99
N GLU A 30 8.91 22.61 19.28
CA GLU A 30 8.45 23.19 20.56
C GLU A 30 8.87 22.35 21.77
N LEU A 31 8.77 21.02 21.67
CA LEU A 31 9.19 20.07 22.71
C LEU A 31 10.71 20.06 22.95
N LEU A 32 11.51 20.31 21.91
CA LEU A 32 12.97 20.37 22.02
C LEU A 32 13.44 21.64 22.73
N GLU A 33 12.70 22.74 22.58
CA GLU A 33 12.99 24.00 23.26
C GLU A 33 12.57 23.96 24.73
N ASN A 34 11.44 23.33 25.05
CA ASN A 34 10.93 23.17 26.42
C ASN A 34 10.39 21.76 26.64
N TYR A 35 11.23 20.87 27.16
CA TYR A 35 10.86 19.47 27.36
C TYR A 35 9.70 19.32 28.36
N ASP A 36 8.55 18.88 27.85
CA ASP A 36 7.35 18.54 28.63
C ASP A 36 6.93 17.07 28.37
N PRO A 37 7.07 16.18 29.36
CA PRO A 37 6.67 14.78 29.24
C PRO A 37 5.19 14.55 28.89
N ALA A 38 4.29 15.44 29.33
CA ALA A 38 2.86 15.32 29.04
C ALA A 38 2.59 15.59 27.57
N ALA A 39 3.16 16.68 27.04
CA ALA A 39 3.07 17.02 25.63
C ALA A 39 3.73 15.95 24.72
N VAL A 40 4.78 15.27 25.18
CA VAL A 40 5.34 14.09 24.47
C VAL A 40 4.35 12.93 24.43
N ALA A 41 3.62 12.66 25.52
CA ALA A 41 2.64 11.57 25.58
C ALA A 41 1.45 11.86 24.65
N GLU A 42 0.98 13.10 24.60
CA GLU A 42 -0.05 13.54 23.67
C GLU A 42 0.39 13.41 22.21
N LEU A 43 1.63 13.82 21.89
CA LEU A 43 2.18 13.68 20.55
C LEU A 43 2.20 12.21 20.09
N ARG A 44 2.60 11.29 20.96
CA ARG A 44 2.59 9.84 20.65
C ARG A 44 1.19 9.30 20.39
N ALA A 45 0.19 9.78 21.11
CA ALA A 45 -1.20 9.37 20.89
C ALA A 45 -1.69 9.82 19.51
N GLU A 46 -1.43 11.09 19.16
CA GLU A 46 -1.76 11.64 17.84
C GLU A 46 -1.03 10.91 16.70
N GLU A 47 0.26 10.58 16.89
CA GLU A 47 1.03 9.77 15.94
C GLU A 47 0.38 8.41 15.68
N ILE A 48 -0.10 7.74 16.73
CA ILE A 48 -0.78 6.44 16.60
C ILE A 48 -2.11 6.58 15.84
N GLU A 49 -2.88 7.64 16.09
CA GLU A 49 -4.15 7.90 15.39
C GLU A 49 -3.92 8.12 13.89
N ILE A 50 -2.95 8.97 13.53
CA ILE A 50 -2.61 9.25 12.13
C ILE A 50 -2.10 7.99 11.42
N VAL A 51 -1.24 7.19 12.07
CA VAL A 51 -0.74 5.92 11.49
C VAL A 51 -1.87 4.91 11.31
N THR A 52 -2.83 4.86 12.23
CA THR A 52 -3.99 3.97 12.12
C THR A 52 -4.86 4.36 10.92
N ALA A 53 -5.13 5.66 10.74
CA ALA A 53 -5.83 6.17 9.58
C ALA A 53 -5.07 5.89 8.27
N ASP A 54 -3.75 6.07 8.26
CA ASP A 54 -2.90 5.75 7.10
C ASP A 54 -3.03 4.28 6.67
N ILE A 55 -2.93 3.35 7.63
CA ILE A 55 -3.08 1.92 7.38
C ILE A 55 -4.47 1.61 6.81
N ALA A 56 -5.54 2.18 7.40
CA ALA A 56 -6.90 1.99 6.91
C ALA A 56 -7.07 2.51 5.46
N CYS A 57 -6.45 3.64 5.14
CA CYS A 57 -6.52 4.25 3.81
C CYS A 57 -5.67 3.54 2.74
N VAL A 58 -4.69 2.72 3.12
CA VAL A 58 -3.80 2.01 2.18
C VAL A 58 -4.12 0.52 2.06
N THR A 59 -4.66 -0.11 3.12
CA THR A 59 -4.97 -1.55 3.13
C THR A 59 -5.83 -1.99 1.94
N PRO A 60 -6.95 -1.31 1.60
CA PRO A 60 -7.76 -1.72 0.45
C PRO A 60 -6.98 -1.68 -0.87
N LEU A 61 -6.15 -0.66 -1.08
CA LEU A 61 -5.32 -0.56 -2.28
C LEU A 61 -4.28 -1.69 -2.35
N ALA A 62 -3.69 -2.05 -1.21
CA ALA A 62 -2.73 -3.15 -1.15
C ALA A 62 -3.40 -4.50 -1.45
N ASP A 63 -4.63 -4.70 -0.99
CA ASP A 63 -5.40 -5.93 -1.25
C ASP A 63 -5.83 -6.03 -2.72
N ASP A 64 -6.34 -4.94 -3.30
CA ASP A 64 -6.68 -4.87 -4.73
C ASP A 64 -5.47 -5.20 -5.62
N LEU A 65 -4.28 -4.68 -5.28
CA LEU A 65 -3.04 -4.95 -6.01
C LEU A 65 -2.61 -6.41 -5.90
N ARG A 66 -2.80 -7.04 -4.73
CA ARG A 66 -2.51 -8.47 -4.53
C ARG A 66 -3.45 -9.34 -5.35
N GLU A 67 -4.75 -9.02 -5.36
CA GLU A 67 -5.73 -9.74 -6.16
C GLU A 67 -5.40 -9.65 -7.66
N LEU A 68 -5.13 -8.43 -8.15
CA LEU A 68 -4.76 -8.22 -9.54
C LEU A 68 -3.50 -9.01 -9.94
N ALA A 69 -2.50 -9.05 -9.06
CA ALA A 69 -1.29 -9.84 -9.29
C ALA A 69 -1.59 -11.34 -9.37
N ALA A 70 -2.42 -11.86 -8.47
CA ALA A 70 -2.83 -13.26 -8.47
C ALA A 70 -3.63 -13.63 -9.74
N GLU A 71 -4.54 -12.77 -10.20
CA GLU A 71 -5.27 -12.97 -11.45
C GLU A 71 -4.36 -12.95 -12.69
N HIS A 72 -3.34 -12.09 -12.68
CA HIS A 72 -2.36 -12.05 -13.75
C HIS A 72 -1.51 -13.33 -13.79
N GLU A 73 -1.02 -13.78 -12.64
CA GLU A 73 -0.28 -15.03 -12.52
C GLU A 73 -1.10 -16.23 -12.98
N LYS A 74 -2.37 -16.31 -12.57
CA LYS A 74 -3.29 -17.36 -13.01
C LYS A 74 -3.43 -17.41 -14.53
N ARG A 75 -3.63 -16.26 -15.19
CA ARG A 75 -3.72 -16.18 -16.66
C ARG A 75 -2.45 -16.67 -17.34
N LEU A 76 -1.27 -16.29 -16.84
CA LEU A 76 0.00 -16.76 -17.39
C LEU A 76 0.14 -18.29 -17.32
N VAL A 77 -0.29 -18.89 -16.21
CA VAL A 77 -0.30 -20.35 -16.05
C VAL A 77 -1.28 -21.02 -17.04
N GLU A 78 -2.48 -20.47 -17.20
CA GLU A 78 -3.48 -20.97 -18.14
C GLU A 78 -2.99 -20.86 -19.60
N ASP A 79 -2.38 -19.74 -19.97
CA ASP A 79 -1.80 -19.53 -21.30
C ASP A 79 -0.65 -20.50 -21.56
N ALA A 80 0.23 -20.72 -20.58
CA ALA A 80 1.31 -21.69 -20.68
C ALA A 80 0.77 -23.12 -20.86
N ALA A 81 -0.24 -23.51 -20.08
CA ALA A 81 -0.89 -24.81 -20.24
C ALA A 81 -1.53 -24.98 -21.63
N GLY A 82 -2.19 -23.94 -22.14
CA GLY A 82 -2.75 -23.93 -23.50
C GLY A 82 -1.69 -24.05 -24.59
N LEU A 83 -0.51 -23.45 -24.40
CA LEU A 83 0.63 -23.61 -25.29
C LEU A 83 1.17 -25.04 -25.26
N PHE A 84 1.31 -25.66 -24.08
CA PHE A 84 1.74 -27.05 -23.96
C PHE A 84 0.80 -28.02 -24.67
N VAL A 85 -0.53 -27.82 -24.57
CA VAL A 85 -1.51 -28.61 -25.32
C VAL A 85 -1.30 -28.45 -26.83
N LYS A 86 -1.17 -27.20 -27.32
CA LYS A 86 -0.90 -26.95 -28.75
C LYS A 86 0.41 -27.57 -29.22
N PHE A 87 1.46 -27.55 -28.40
CA PHE A 87 2.73 -28.19 -28.72
C PHE A 87 2.57 -29.71 -28.83
N ALA A 88 1.85 -30.34 -27.89
CA ALA A 88 1.56 -31.78 -27.95
C ALA A 88 0.73 -32.14 -29.19
N GLU A 89 -0.28 -31.34 -29.55
CA GLU A 89 -1.06 -31.53 -30.77
C GLU A 89 -0.21 -31.40 -32.04
N LEU A 90 0.74 -30.45 -32.06
CA LEU A 90 1.68 -30.28 -33.18
C LEU A 90 2.68 -31.43 -33.26
N GLU A 91 3.18 -31.92 -32.13
CA GLU A 91 4.08 -33.07 -32.06
C GLU A 91 3.37 -34.35 -32.52
N GLU A 92 2.12 -34.57 -32.13
CA GLU A 92 1.33 -35.70 -32.62
C GLU A 92 1.10 -35.61 -34.14
N ARG A 93 0.86 -34.41 -34.65
CA ARG A 93 0.53 -34.18 -36.07
C ARG A 93 1.75 -34.17 -37.00
N TYR A 94 2.92 -33.79 -36.50
CA TYR A 94 4.11 -33.55 -37.32
C TYR A 94 5.41 -34.19 -36.77
N GLY A 95 5.39 -34.80 -35.58
CA GLY A 95 6.54 -35.39 -34.90
C GLY A 95 6.98 -36.76 -35.41
N SER A 96 6.40 -37.26 -36.52
CA SER A 96 6.88 -38.46 -37.20
C SER A 96 7.69 -38.10 -38.44
N ARG A 97 9.02 -38.12 -38.26
CA ARG A 97 10.02 -38.60 -39.23
C ARG A 97 11.10 -39.38 -38.51
#